data_AF-A0A8T4J1P2-F1
#
_entry.id   AF-A0A8T4J1P2-F1
#
_cell.length_a   1.000
_cell.length_b   1.000
_cell.length_c   1.000
_cell.angle_alpha   90.00
_cell.angle_beta   90.00
_cell.angle_gamma   90.00
#
_symmetry.space_group_name_H-M   'P 1'
#
loop_
_entity.id
_entity.type
_entity.pdbx_description
1 polymer ?
#
loop_
_entity_poly.entity_id
_entity_poly.type
_entity_poly.pdbx_seq_one_letter_code
_entity_poly.pdbx_strand_id
1 'polypeptide(L)'
;GGGTGAATWAAADVWGGTGRPTTVLDWAEPALALGRELAGTSREETLRTAEWRQRKITAGLELPEADLVTVSYVLGELTEPDRRAAVEAAARAAGAVVVVEPGTPEGYLRVREARDQLVAAGLRVLAPCPHSDRCPIVPGEDWCHFAARVSRSSLHRQVKGGSLPYEDEKYSYVAAVSPALTATLGPAPSRVVRRPQIRKGQVLLDLCVPEVALRRDTVTKRHGALYKAARDAKWGDAWPPGED
;
A
#
# COMPACT_ATOMS: atom_id res chain seq x y z
N GLY A 1 -4.51 7.88 -11.38
CA GLY A 1 -3.40 8.20 -10.48
C GLY A 1 -2.22 7.31 -10.78
N GLY A 2 -1.84 7.26 -12.06
CA GLY A 2 -0.66 6.54 -12.51
C GLY A 2 0.59 7.43 -12.40
N GLY A 3 0.41 8.75 -12.45
CA GLY A 3 1.49 9.73 -12.40
C GLY A 3 2.61 9.39 -13.39
N THR A 4 3.84 9.40 -12.91
CA THR A 4 5.04 8.99 -13.65
C THR A 4 5.30 7.46 -13.60
N GLY A 5 4.33 6.68 -13.14
CA GLY A 5 4.36 5.21 -13.15
C GLY A 5 4.98 4.55 -11.92
N ALA A 6 5.04 5.19 -10.75
CA ALA A 6 5.69 4.64 -9.56
C ALA A 6 5.24 3.19 -9.22
N ALA A 7 3.94 2.91 -9.33
CA ALA A 7 3.40 1.56 -9.13
C ALA A 7 3.89 0.56 -10.18
N THR A 8 4.05 1.00 -11.44
CA THR A 8 4.59 0.21 -12.55
C THR A 8 6.06 -0.17 -12.29
N TRP A 9 6.87 0.77 -11.77
CA TRP A 9 8.25 0.49 -11.36
C TRP A 9 8.32 -0.50 -10.19
N ALA A 10 7.45 -0.33 -9.18
CA ALA A 10 7.37 -1.26 -8.05
C ALA A 10 6.99 -2.68 -8.50
N ALA A 11 6.00 -2.80 -9.39
CA ALA A 11 5.60 -4.09 -9.95
C ALA A 11 6.75 -4.77 -10.74
N ALA A 12 7.49 -3.98 -11.52
CA ALA A 12 8.65 -4.50 -12.26
C ALA A 12 9.77 -4.98 -11.33
N ASP A 13 10.06 -4.27 -10.23
CA ASP A 13 11.07 -4.66 -9.24
C ASP A 13 10.70 -5.96 -8.51
N VAL A 14 9.42 -6.13 -8.16
CA VAL A 14 8.93 -7.33 -7.45
C VAL A 14 8.93 -8.56 -8.36
N TRP A 15 8.48 -8.44 -9.60
CA TRP A 15 8.20 -9.60 -10.44
C TRP A 15 9.15 -9.78 -11.64
N GLY A 16 9.95 -8.78 -12.03
CA GLY A 16 10.95 -8.82 -13.11
C GLY A 16 10.44 -9.30 -14.49
N GLY A 17 11.25 -9.33 -15.55
CA GLY A 17 10.93 -10.14 -16.74
C GLY A 17 9.98 -9.52 -17.78
N THR A 18 9.43 -10.38 -18.64
CA THR A 18 8.81 -10.04 -19.93
C THR A 18 7.34 -10.49 -20.01
N GLY A 19 6.58 -9.94 -20.97
CA GLY A 19 5.24 -10.44 -21.30
C GLY A 19 4.13 -10.10 -20.31
N ARG A 20 4.29 -9.07 -19.48
CA ARG A 20 3.22 -8.54 -18.61
C ARG A 20 2.68 -7.22 -19.13
N PRO A 21 1.51 -7.21 -19.80
CA PRO A 21 0.85 -5.98 -20.19
C PRO A 21 0.62 -5.08 -18.98
N THR A 22 1.05 -3.83 -19.07
CA THR A 22 0.85 -2.83 -18.01
C THR A 22 0.23 -1.58 -18.62
N THR A 23 -0.87 -1.10 -18.04
CA THR A 23 -1.51 0.16 -18.45
C THR A 23 -1.45 1.17 -17.31
N VAL A 24 -0.93 2.36 -17.60
CA VAL A 24 -0.86 3.51 -16.68
C VAL A 24 -1.94 4.50 -17.06
N LEU A 25 -2.81 4.82 -16.10
CA LEU A 25 -3.95 5.73 -16.27
C LEU A 25 -3.79 6.98 -15.40
N ASP A 26 -3.72 8.14 -16.03
CA ASP A 26 -3.68 9.42 -15.32
C ASP A 26 -4.41 10.53 -16.09
N TRP A 27 -4.83 11.59 -15.39
CA TRP A 27 -5.48 12.73 -16.02
C TRP A 27 -4.44 13.76 -16.51
N ALA A 28 -3.26 13.80 -15.89
CA ALA A 28 -2.21 14.78 -16.19
C ALA A 28 -1.27 14.26 -17.29
N GLU A 29 -1.46 14.74 -18.52
CA GLU A 29 -0.57 14.40 -19.64
C GLU A 29 0.93 14.70 -19.37
N PRO A 30 1.31 15.81 -18.70
CA PRO A 30 2.72 16.04 -18.37
C PRO A 30 3.34 14.92 -17.52
N ALA A 31 2.58 14.33 -16.60
CA ALA A 31 3.06 13.22 -15.78
C ALA A 31 3.21 11.93 -16.61
N LEU A 32 2.26 11.65 -17.50
CA LEU A 32 2.31 10.52 -18.42
C LEU A 32 3.49 10.62 -19.40
N ALA A 33 3.72 11.81 -19.95
CA ALA A 33 4.83 12.06 -20.86
C ALA A 33 6.18 11.78 -20.19
N LEU A 34 6.39 12.33 -18.99
CA LEU A 34 7.61 12.08 -18.20
C LEU A 34 7.75 10.61 -17.81
N GLY A 35 6.67 9.97 -17.37
CA GLY A 35 6.68 8.54 -17.02
C GLY A 35 7.07 7.66 -18.22
N ARG A 36 6.51 7.94 -19.40
CA ARG A 36 6.82 7.26 -20.65
C ARG A 36 8.28 7.42 -21.05
N GLU A 37 8.83 8.63 -20.92
CA GLU A 37 10.24 8.91 -21.17
C GLU A 37 11.14 8.09 -20.26
N LEU A 38 10.90 8.14 -18.94
CA LEU A 38 11.68 7.39 -17.94
C LEU A 38 11.62 5.88 -18.21
N ALA A 39 10.43 5.34 -18.41
CA ALA A 39 10.23 3.92 -18.64
C ALA A 39 10.87 3.43 -19.95
N GLY A 40 10.90 4.27 -20.99
CA GLY A 40 11.55 3.97 -22.27
C GLY A 40 13.07 3.75 -22.17
N THR A 41 13.71 4.28 -21.12
CA THR A 41 15.16 4.08 -20.86
C THR A 41 15.47 2.85 -20.00
N SER A 42 14.45 2.16 -19.49
CA SER A 42 14.62 1.02 -18.61
C SER A 42 15.20 -0.20 -19.32
N ARG A 43 15.93 -1.05 -18.58
CA ARG A 43 16.36 -2.36 -19.05
C ARG A 43 15.22 -3.39 -19.03
N GLU A 44 14.22 -3.17 -18.19
CA GLU A 44 13.06 -4.06 -18.10
C GLU A 44 12.11 -3.84 -19.27
N GLU A 45 11.80 -4.91 -20.01
CA GLU A 45 10.86 -4.86 -21.14
C GLU A 45 9.47 -4.40 -20.69
N THR A 46 8.97 -4.94 -19.57
CA THR A 46 7.64 -4.60 -19.02
C THR A 46 7.44 -3.10 -18.78
N LEU A 47 8.52 -2.36 -18.49
CA LEU A 47 8.48 -0.91 -18.31
C LEU A 47 8.46 -0.20 -19.66
N ARG A 48 9.35 -0.60 -20.57
CA ARG A 48 9.43 -0.02 -21.92
C ARG A 48 8.15 -0.20 -22.73
N THR A 49 7.45 -1.31 -22.53
CA THR A 49 6.20 -1.65 -23.23
C THR A 49 4.95 -1.22 -22.47
N ALA A 50 5.07 -0.50 -21.35
CA ALA A 50 3.91 -0.01 -20.62
C ALA A 50 3.11 0.96 -21.49
N GLU A 51 1.79 0.82 -21.47
CA GLU A 51 0.88 1.72 -22.16
C GLU A 51 0.48 2.89 -21.27
N TRP A 52 0.57 4.11 -21.78
CA TRP A 52 0.27 5.34 -21.02
C TRP A 52 -0.92 6.03 -21.63
N ARG A 53 -2.05 6.05 -20.92
CA ARG A 53 -3.33 6.56 -21.46
C ARG A 53 -3.89 7.66 -20.57
N GLN A 54 -4.16 8.82 -21.17
CA GLN A 54 -4.84 9.91 -20.47
C GLN A 54 -6.31 9.54 -20.22
N ARG A 55 -6.72 9.52 -18.96
CA ARG A 55 -8.09 9.21 -18.53
C ARG A 55 -8.47 10.00 -17.29
N LYS A 56 -9.69 10.54 -17.31
CA LYS A 56 -10.33 11.12 -16.12
C LYS A 56 -10.99 10.01 -15.33
N ILE A 57 -10.90 10.10 -14.01
CA ILE A 57 -11.63 9.23 -13.10
C ILE A 57 -12.96 9.92 -12.82
N THR A 58 -14.05 9.34 -13.31
CA THR A 58 -15.41 9.84 -13.10
C THR A 58 -16.34 8.69 -12.77
N ALA A 59 -17.55 9.00 -12.30
CA ALA A 59 -18.66 8.03 -12.33
C ALA A 59 -18.75 7.32 -13.70
N GLY A 60 -18.88 6.00 -13.69
CA GLY A 60 -18.89 5.17 -14.90
C GLY A 60 -17.51 4.83 -15.48
N LEU A 61 -16.44 4.99 -14.72
CA LEU A 61 -15.11 4.54 -15.12
C LEU A 61 -15.12 3.04 -15.46
N GLU A 62 -14.70 2.71 -16.68
CA GLU A 62 -14.42 1.35 -17.11
C GLU A 62 -12.92 1.13 -17.18
N LEU A 63 -12.47 0.04 -16.56
CA LEU A 63 -11.07 -0.39 -16.56
C LEU A 63 -10.97 -1.69 -17.37
N PRO A 64 -9.88 -1.89 -18.13
CA PRO A 64 -9.63 -3.20 -18.73
C PRO A 64 -9.45 -4.26 -17.64
N GLU A 65 -9.81 -5.50 -17.94
CA GLU A 65 -9.53 -6.63 -17.04
C GLU A 65 -8.03 -6.74 -16.78
N ALA A 66 -7.66 -6.99 -15.52
CA ALA A 66 -6.28 -7.09 -15.08
C ALA A 66 -6.16 -8.06 -13.89
N ASP A 67 -4.98 -8.65 -13.69
CA ASP A 67 -4.73 -9.44 -12.48
C ASP A 67 -4.60 -8.54 -11.22
N LEU A 68 -4.11 -7.31 -11.42
CA LEU A 68 -3.88 -6.32 -10.37
C LEU A 68 -4.25 -4.91 -10.83
N VAL A 69 -5.05 -4.21 -10.03
CA VAL A 69 -5.26 -2.76 -10.14
C VAL A 69 -4.65 -2.04 -8.94
N THR A 70 -3.85 -1.01 -9.21
CA THR A 70 -3.33 -0.11 -8.17
C THR A 70 -4.01 1.26 -8.25
N VAL A 71 -4.50 1.76 -7.12
CA VAL A 71 -5.02 3.13 -6.95
C VAL A 71 -4.08 3.85 -6.00
N SER A 72 -3.22 4.72 -6.52
CA SER A 72 -2.14 5.33 -5.75
C SER A 72 -2.26 6.86 -5.73
N TYR A 73 -2.34 7.43 -4.53
CA TYR A 73 -2.24 8.88 -4.26
C TYR A 73 -3.17 9.72 -5.16
N VAL A 74 -4.42 9.27 -5.33
CA VAL A 74 -5.38 9.93 -6.23
C VAL A 74 -6.75 10.08 -5.62
N LEU A 75 -7.14 9.25 -4.65
CA LEU A 75 -8.44 9.36 -4.01
C LEU A 75 -8.58 10.72 -3.30
N GLY A 76 -7.48 11.29 -2.80
CA GLY A 76 -7.47 12.63 -2.24
C GLY A 76 -7.73 13.79 -3.21
N GLU A 77 -7.63 13.55 -4.51
CA GLU A 77 -7.86 14.57 -5.56
C GLU A 77 -9.29 14.51 -6.12
N LEU A 78 -10.07 13.51 -5.73
CA LEU A 78 -11.36 13.19 -6.32
C LEU A 78 -12.53 13.62 -5.43
N THR A 79 -13.65 13.92 -6.08
CA THR A 79 -14.93 14.07 -5.39
C THR A 79 -15.34 12.74 -4.75
N GLU A 80 -16.19 12.78 -3.74
CA GLU A 80 -16.66 11.56 -3.07
C GLU A 80 -17.33 10.54 -4.02
N PRO A 81 -18.23 10.94 -4.94
CA PRO A 81 -18.74 10.03 -5.96
C PRO A 81 -17.65 9.41 -6.84
N ASP A 82 -16.67 10.20 -7.28
CA ASP A 82 -15.60 9.71 -8.16
C ASP A 82 -14.63 8.78 -7.42
N ARG A 83 -14.35 9.03 -6.13
CA ARG A 83 -13.60 8.08 -5.27
C ARG A 83 -14.27 6.72 -5.22
N ARG A 84 -15.59 6.70 -5.00
CA ARG A 84 -16.36 5.45 -4.95
C ARG A 84 -16.33 4.73 -6.28
N ALA A 85 -16.61 5.44 -7.37
CA ALA A 85 -16.57 4.89 -8.71
C ALA A 85 -15.19 4.30 -9.06
N ALA A 86 -14.10 4.93 -8.64
CA ALA A 86 -12.74 4.44 -8.85
C ALA A 86 -12.50 3.09 -8.16
N VAL A 87 -12.86 2.98 -6.88
CA VAL A 87 -12.68 1.74 -6.09
C VAL A 87 -13.60 0.64 -6.60
N GLU A 88 -14.82 0.96 -6.96
CA GLU A 88 -15.79 0.02 -7.53
C GLU A 88 -15.33 -0.52 -8.89
N ALA A 89 -14.82 0.35 -9.77
CA ALA A 89 -14.24 -0.05 -11.05
C ALA A 89 -13.02 -0.96 -10.85
N ALA A 90 -12.14 -0.63 -9.89
CA ALA A 90 -10.99 -1.46 -9.56
C ALA A 90 -11.41 -2.86 -9.05
N ALA A 91 -12.42 -2.93 -8.18
CA ALA A 91 -12.94 -4.18 -7.64
C ALA A 91 -13.53 -5.10 -8.71
N ARG A 92 -14.18 -4.53 -9.73
CA ARG A 92 -14.73 -5.29 -10.86
C ARG A 92 -13.66 -5.76 -11.84
N ALA A 93 -12.65 -4.94 -12.08
CA ALA A 93 -11.68 -5.17 -13.15
C ALA A 93 -10.55 -6.12 -12.76
N ALA A 94 -10.33 -6.39 -11.47
CA ALA A 94 -9.18 -7.19 -11.05
C ALA A 94 -9.42 -8.15 -9.90
N GLY A 95 -8.68 -9.27 -9.98
CA GLY A 95 -8.58 -10.26 -8.90
C GLY A 95 -7.83 -9.76 -7.67
N ALA A 96 -6.98 -8.74 -7.82
CA ALA A 96 -6.30 -8.06 -6.73
C ALA A 96 -6.37 -6.53 -6.88
N VAL A 97 -6.59 -5.82 -5.77
CA VAL A 97 -6.62 -4.35 -5.73
C VAL A 97 -5.74 -3.86 -4.60
N VAL A 98 -4.85 -2.90 -4.91
CA VAL A 98 -4.04 -2.19 -3.93
C VAL A 98 -4.38 -0.72 -3.97
N VAL A 99 -4.80 -0.17 -2.83
CA VAL A 99 -5.07 1.26 -2.66
C VAL A 99 -4.02 1.84 -1.72
N VAL A 100 -3.39 2.94 -2.10
CA VAL A 100 -2.38 3.64 -1.30
C VAL A 100 -2.69 5.14 -1.30
N GLU A 101 -2.65 5.77 -0.12
CA GLU A 101 -2.81 7.21 0.07
C GLU A 101 -1.74 7.72 1.05
N PRO A 102 -1.50 9.05 1.09
CA PRO A 102 -0.66 9.66 2.12
C PRO A 102 -1.05 9.20 3.53
N GLY A 103 -0.05 8.97 4.38
CA GLY A 103 -0.22 8.47 5.76
C GLY A 103 -0.65 9.56 6.74
N THR A 104 -1.62 10.38 6.33
CA THR A 104 -2.30 11.41 7.12
C THR A 104 -3.62 10.87 7.67
N PRO A 105 -4.24 11.54 8.66
CA PRO A 105 -5.59 11.18 9.12
C PRO A 105 -6.61 11.09 7.96
N GLU A 106 -6.57 12.03 7.01
CA GLU A 106 -7.50 12.08 5.88
C GLU A 106 -7.23 10.95 4.87
N GLY A 107 -5.95 10.68 4.56
CA GLY A 107 -5.57 9.58 3.67
C GLY A 107 -5.94 8.21 4.26
N TYR A 108 -5.76 8.04 5.58
CA TYR A 108 -6.26 6.86 6.30
C TYR A 108 -7.77 6.70 6.17
N LEU A 109 -8.56 7.77 6.33
CA LEU A 109 -10.01 7.70 6.20
C LEU A 109 -10.44 7.27 4.79
N ARG A 110 -9.76 7.75 3.75
CA ARG A 110 -10.01 7.32 2.36
C ARG A 110 -9.65 5.86 2.13
N VAL A 111 -8.50 5.40 2.64
CA VAL A 111 -8.09 3.99 2.56
C VAL A 111 -9.07 3.10 3.32
N ARG A 112 -9.57 3.55 4.47
CA ARG A 112 -10.59 2.82 5.24
C ARG A 112 -11.92 2.76 4.49
N GLU A 113 -12.37 3.85 3.87
CA GLU A 113 -13.57 3.85 3.03
C GLU A 113 -13.41 2.92 1.83
N ALA A 114 -12.25 2.97 1.15
CA ALA A 114 -11.94 2.08 0.03
C ALA A 114 -11.90 0.61 0.46
N ARG A 115 -11.30 0.31 1.62
CA ARG A 115 -11.30 -1.03 2.22
C ARG A 115 -12.72 -1.55 2.42
N ASP A 116 -13.59 -0.75 3.02
CA ASP A 116 -14.97 -1.16 3.30
C ASP A 116 -15.75 -1.41 1.98
N GLN A 117 -15.50 -0.61 0.93
CA GLN A 117 -16.06 -0.85 -0.41
C GLN A 117 -15.54 -2.14 -1.06
N LEU A 118 -14.23 -2.41 -0.98
CA LEU A 118 -13.63 -3.63 -1.53
C LEU A 118 -14.21 -4.88 -0.85
N VAL A 119 -14.37 -4.84 0.47
CA VAL A 119 -15.00 -5.94 1.22
C VAL A 119 -16.48 -6.09 0.85
N ALA A 120 -17.22 -4.98 0.72
CA ALA A 120 -18.61 -5.02 0.26
C ALA A 120 -18.77 -5.57 -1.17
N ALA A 121 -17.76 -5.37 -2.02
CA ALA A 121 -17.69 -5.95 -3.37
C ALA A 121 -17.30 -7.45 -3.38
N GLY A 122 -17.09 -8.06 -2.21
CA GLY A 122 -16.79 -9.49 -2.07
C GLY A 122 -15.29 -9.84 -2.05
N LEU A 123 -14.40 -8.84 -2.10
CA LEU A 123 -12.96 -9.08 -1.92
C LEU A 123 -12.65 -9.29 -0.43
N ARG A 124 -11.50 -9.92 -0.18
CA ARG A 124 -10.98 -10.19 1.17
C ARG A 124 -9.69 -9.42 1.35
N VAL A 125 -9.54 -8.77 2.50
CA VAL A 125 -8.33 -8.01 2.82
C VAL A 125 -7.17 -8.99 3.04
N LEU A 126 -6.10 -8.82 2.27
CA LEU A 126 -4.85 -9.55 2.39
C LEU A 126 -3.82 -8.78 3.24
N ALA A 127 -3.81 -7.45 3.12
CA ALA A 127 -2.93 -6.58 3.89
C ALA A 127 -3.51 -5.16 4.01
N PRO A 128 -3.06 -4.33 4.97
CA PRO A 128 -2.22 -4.67 6.11
C PRO A 128 -2.97 -5.45 7.19
N CYS A 129 -4.30 -5.31 7.26
CA CYS A 129 -5.14 -5.88 8.31
C CYS A 129 -5.13 -7.42 8.25
N PRO A 130 -5.11 -8.10 9.41
CA PRO A 130 -5.24 -9.56 9.50
C PRO A 130 -6.69 -10.06 9.35
N HIS A 131 -7.63 -9.15 9.07
CA HIS A 131 -9.07 -9.41 9.02
C HIS A 131 -9.76 -8.52 7.98
N SER A 132 -10.96 -8.92 7.54
CA SER A 132 -11.83 -8.12 6.68
C SER A 132 -12.95 -7.39 7.45
N ASP A 133 -13.05 -7.58 8.76
CA ASP A 133 -14.04 -6.90 9.62
C ASP A 133 -13.76 -5.41 9.84
N ARG A 134 -14.65 -4.68 10.51
CA ARG A 134 -14.49 -3.23 10.76
C ARG A 134 -13.13 -2.92 11.42
N CYS A 135 -12.41 -1.92 10.92
CA CYS A 135 -11.15 -1.48 11.53
C CYS A 135 -11.36 -1.09 13.01
N PRO A 136 -10.54 -1.60 13.96
CA PRO A 136 -10.71 -1.31 15.39
C PRO A 136 -10.27 0.09 15.82
N ILE A 137 -9.56 0.84 14.95
CA ILE A 137 -9.17 2.22 15.24
C ILE A 137 -10.41 3.12 15.17
N VAL A 138 -10.69 3.81 16.27
CA VAL A 138 -11.75 4.82 16.35
C VAL A 138 -11.33 6.05 15.53
N PRO A 139 -12.07 6.43 14.48
CA PRO A 139 -11.74 7.62 13.70
C PRO A 139 -11.76 8.88 14.58
N GLY A 140 -10.72 9.71 14.43
CA GLY A 140 -10.52 10.92 15.23
C GLY A 140 -9.62 10.73 16.45
N GLU A 141 -9.49 9.50 16.96
CA GLU A 141 -8.56 9.19 18.06
C GLU A 141 -7.17 8.80 17.53
N ASP A 142 -7.10 8.07 16.42
CA ASP A 142 -5.85 7.63 15.81
C ASP A 142 -6.03 7.30 14.30
N TRP A 143 -4.93 6.98 13.61
CA TRP A 143 -4.95 6.51 12.22
C TRP A 143 -3.90 5.43 11.94
N CYS A 144 -4.23 4.48 11.06
CA CYS A 144 -3.31 3.43 10.63
C CYS A 144 -2.47 3.93 9.45
N HIS A 145 -1.14 3.96 9.62
CA HIS A 145 -0.18 4.33 8.59
C HIS A 145 1.12 3.56 8.79
N PHE A 146 2.00 3.64 7.80
CA PHE A 146 3.35 3.07 7.75
C PHE A 146 4.31 4.12 7.21
N ALA A 147 5.60 3.77 7.10
CA ALA A 147 6.61 4.66 6.55
C ALA A 147 7.57 3.93 5.62
N ALA A 148 7.77 4.49 4.42
CA ALA A 148 8.80 4.08 3.50
C ALA A 148 9.93 5.12 3.54
N ARG A 149 11.18 4.67 3.72
CA ARG A 149 12.32 5.59 3.68
C ARG A 149 12.74 5.83 2.24
N VAL A 150 12.71 7.08 1.79
CA VAL A 150 13.18 7.48 0.46
C VAL A 150 14.39 8.41 0.58
N SER A 151 15.33 8.28 -0.35
CA SER A 151 16.57 9.05 -0.35
C SER A 151 16.35 10.47 -0.87
N ARG A 152 17.01 11.45 -0.25
CA ARG A 152 17.06 12.83 -0.73
C ARG A 152 18.44 13.14 -1.31
N SER A 153 18.49 13.43 -2.60
CA SER A 153 19.71 13.94 -3.25
C SER A 153 20.13 15.29 -2.64
N SER A 154 21.39 15.67 -2.83
CA SER A 154 21.89 16.98 -2.37
C SER A 154 21.10 18.15 -2.97
N LEU A 155 20.74 18.05 -4.25
CA LEU A 155 19.88 19.03 -4.93
C LEU A 155 18.48 19.09 -4.30
N HIS A 156 17.87 17.93 -4.02
CA HIS A 156 16.55 17.86 -3.40
C HIS A 156 16.57 18.54 -2.00
N ARG A 157 17.62 18.29 -1.21
CA ARG A 157 17.82 18.95 0.09
C ARG A 157 17.94 20.46 -0.03
N GLN A 158 18.73 20.96 -0.98
CA GLN A 158 18.91 22.40 -1.21
C GLN A 158 17.59 23.08 -1.62
N VAL A 159 16.83 22.47 -2.53
CA VAL A 159 15.59 23.04 -3.05
C VAL A 159 14.46 23.02 -2.02
N LYS A 160 14.36 21.97 -1.19
CA LYS A 160 13.27 21.78 -0.23
C LYS A 160 13.62 22.16 1.22
N GLY A 161 14.82 22.71 1.45
CA GLY A 161 15.29 23.06 2.80
C GLY A 161 15.46 21.85 3.73
N GLY A 162 15.71 20.65 3.17
CA GLY A 162 15.88 19.42 3.93
C GLY A 162 17.30 19.27 4.47
N SER A 163 17.46 18.95 5.76
CA SER A 163 18.77 18.72 6.37
C SER A 163 19.25 17.26 6.26
N LEU A 164 18.33 16.30 6.30
CA LEU A 164 18.66 14.87 6.26
C LEU A 164 18.73 14.32 4.84
N PRO A 165 19.61 13.34 4.56
CA PRO A 165 19.74 12.69 3.26
C PRO A 165 18.60 11.69 2.95
N TYR A 166 17.56 11.67 3.77
CA TYR A 166 16.38 10.84 3.60
C TYR A 166 15.13 11.55 4.12
N GLU A 167 13.97 11.04 3.71
CA GLU A 167 12.68 11.28 4.37
C GLU A 167 11.97 9.95 4.60
N ASP A 168 11.16 9.90 5.65
CA ASP A 168 10.25 8.80 5.89
C ASP A 168 8.88 9.23 5.33
N GLU A 169 8.57 8.81 4.09
CA GLU A 169 7.28 9.05 3.45
C GLU A 169 6.23 8.17 4.12
N LYS A 170 5.24 8.81 4.73
CA LYS A 170 4.17 8.11 5.43
C LYS A 170 3.06 7.76 4.45
N TYR A 171 2.54 6.55 4.55
CA TYR A 171 1.45 6.07 3.70
C TYR A 171 0.46 5.21 4.49
N SER A 172 -0.79 5.20 4.03
CA SER A 172 -1.82 4.25 4.43
C SER A 172 -2.17 3.40 3.20
N TYR A 173 -2.44 2.11 3.40
CA TYR A 173 -2.80 1.25 2.28
C TYR A 173 -3.79 0.14 2.67
N VAL A 174 -4.42 -0.45 1.66
CA VAL A 174 -5.12 -1.73 1.73
C VAL A 174 -4.82 -2.53 0.46
N ALA A 175 -4.55 -3.82 0.62
CA ALA A 175 -4.51 -4.80 -0.45
C ALA A 175 -5.64 -5.80 -0.22
N ALA A 176 -6.52 -5.94 -1.21
CA ALA A 176 -7.64 -6.87 -1.17
C ALA A 176 -7.61 -7.78 -2.40
N VAL A 177 -8.04 -9.02 -2.23
CA VAL A 177 -8.01 -10.05 -3.28
C VAL A 177 -9.35 -10.75 -3.39
N SER A 178 -9.65 -11.27 -4.57
CA SER A 178 -10.84 -12.06 -4.83
C SER A 178 -10.83 -13.36 -4.01
N PRO A 179 -12.01 -13.93 -3.70
CA PRO A 179 -12.10 -15.21 -2.99
C PRO A 179 -11.29 -16.33 -3.64
N ALA A 180 -11.15 -16.34 -4.97
CA ALA A 180 -10.36 -17.33 -5.70
C ALA A 180 -8.88 -17.34 -5.27
N LEU A 181 -8.30 -16.17 -4.97
CA LEU A 181 -6.91 -16.06 -4.52
C LEU A 181 -6.74 -16.38 -3.02
N THR A 182 -7.82 -16.39 -2.24
CA THR A 182 -7.75 -16.70 -0.80
C THR A 182 -7.53 -18.18 -0.47
N ALA A 183 -7.65 -19.07 -1.46
CA ALA A 183 -7.35 -20.48 -1.28
C ALA A 183 -5.84 -20.72 -1.03
N THR A 184 -4.99 -19.84 -1.54
CA THR A 184 -3.52 -19.95 -1.43
C THR A 184 -2.89 -18.79 -0.66
N LEU A 185 -3.56 -17.63 -0.62
CA LEU A 185 -3.09 -16.44 0.07
C LEU A 185 -3.92 -16.19 1.33
N GLY A 186 -3.24 -15.94 2.45
CA GLY A 186 -3.87 -15.52 3.70
C GLY A 186 -3.24 -14.22 4.21
N PRO A 187 -3.98 -13.41 4.99
CA PRO A 187 -3.38 -12.25 5.61
C PRO A 187 -2.39 -12.69 6.69
N ALA A 188 -1.53 -11.77 7.12
CA ALA A 188 -0.59 -12.03 8.22
C ALA A 188 -1.35 -12.41 9.52
N PRO A 189 -0.78 -13.24 10.41
CA PRO A 189 -1.42 -13.59 11.68
C PRO A 189 -1.71 -12.37 12.55
N SER A 190 -0.84 -11.38 12.53
CA SER A 190 -1.09 -10.03 13.03
C SER A 190 -0.14 -9.06 12.33
N ARG A 191 -0.40 -7.76 12.47
CA ARG A 191 0.39 -6.70 11.81
C ARG A 191 0.97 -5.74 12.83
N VAL A 192 2.27 -5.48 12.77
CA VAL A 192 2.91 -4.42 13.56
C VAL A 192 2.44 -3.06 13.03
N VAL A 193 1.63 -2.34 13.81
CA VAL A 193 1.00 -1.08 13.39
C VAL A 193 1.71 0.17 13.90
N ARG A 194 2.75 0.04 14.73
CA ARG A 194 3.62 1.14 15.17
C ARG A 194 5.08 0.72 15.14
N ARG A 195 6.01 1.68 15.22
CA ARG A 195 7.43 1.36 15.38
C ARG A 195 7.64 0.55 16.67
N PRO A 196 8.27 -0.63 16.61
CA PRO A 196 8.61 -1.40 17.81
C PRO A 196 9.37 -0.57 18.83
N GLN A 197 8.94 -0.61 20.10
CA GLN A 197 9.64 0.10 21.18
C GLN A 197 10.66 -0.83 21.83
N ILE A 198 11.93 -0.65 21.48
CA ILE A 198 13.03 -1.44 22.06
C ILE A 198 13.44 -0.84 23.41
N ARG A 199 13.39 -1.65 24.46
CA ARG A 199 13.84 -1.30 25.82
C ARG A 199 14.86 -2.32 26.32
N LYS A 200 15.49 -2.05 27.47
CA LYS A 200 16.47 -2.97 28.08
C LYS A 200 15.78 -4.31 28.38
N GLY A 201 16.12 -5.34 27.60
CA GLY A 201 15.64 -6.71 27.80
C GLY A 201 14.23 -7.03 27.29
N GLN A 202 13.55 -6.09 26.63
CA GLN A 202 12.23 -6.31 26.07
C GLN A 202 11.94 -5.43 24.85
N VAL A 203 11.01 -5.85 24.02
CA VAL A 203 10.44 -5.09 22.90
C VAL A 203 8.93 -5.03 23.08
N LEU A 204 8.35 -3.84 22.94
CA LEU A 204 6.90 -3.65 22.91
C LEU A 204 6.44 -3.53 21.45
N LEU A 205 5.45 -4.33 21.07
CA LEU A 205 4.86 -4.34 19.73
C LEU A 205 3.39 -3.95 19.84
N ASP A 206 2.99 -2.91 19.11
CA ASP A 206 1.57 -2.59 18.91
C ASP A 206 1.08 -3.31 17.66
N LEU A 207 0.08 -4.17 17.82
CA LEU A 207 -0.39 -5.12 16.83
C LEU A 207 -1.85 -4.89 16.50
N CYS A 208 -2.21 -4.98 15.22
CA CYS A 208 -3.57 -5.28 14.80
C CYS A 208 -3.71 -6.79 14.67
N VAL A 209 -4.73 -7.38 15.31
CA VAL A 209 -4.91 -8.83 15.47
C VAL A 209 -6.24 -9.29 14.84
N PRO A 210 -6.40 -10.58 14.46
CA PRO A 210 -7.55 -11.09 13.72
C PRO A 210 -8.86 -11.02 14.52
N GLU A 211 -8.77 -10.93 15.85
CA GLU A 211 -9.90 -10.71 16.76
C GLU A 211 -10.46 -9.27 16.70
N VAL A 212 -10.09 -8.49 15.68
CA VAL A 212 -10.60 -7.13 15.44
C VAL A 212 -10.26 -6.20 16.60
N ALA A 213 -9.00 -6.23 17.03
CA ALA A 213 -8.51 -5.44 18.15
C ALA A 213 -7.10 -4.89 17.90
N LEU A 214 -6.76 -3.85 18.66
CA LEU A 214 -5.37 -3.42 18.84
C LEU A 214 -4.83 -4.01 20.14
N ARG A 215 -3.70 -4.71 20.07
CA ARG A 215 -3.05 -5.34 21.22
C ARG A 215 -1.62 -4.87 21.35
N ARG A 216 -1.16 -4.67 22.59
CA ARG A 216 0.26 -4.45 22.89
C ARG A 216 0.88 -5.71 23.45
N ASP A 217 1.88 -6.24 22.74
CA ASP A 217 2.66 -7.39 23.16
C ASP A 217 4.01 -6.99 23.73
N THR A 218 4.45 -7.70 24.78
CA THR A 218 5.78 -7.53 25.37
C THR A 218 6.61 -8.77 25.14
N VAL A 219 7.60 -8.68 24.25
CA VAL A 219 8.54 -9.77 23.97
C VAL A 219 9.82 -9.53 24.77
N THR A 220 10.19 -10.46 25.64
CA THR A 220 11.33 -10.32 26.57
C THR A 220 12.44 -11.32 26.24
N LYS A 221 13.65 -11.10 26.79
CA LYS A 221 14.81 -11.99 26.58
C LYS A 221 14.53 -13.49 26.81
N ARG A 222 13.63 -13.84 27.74
CA ARG A 222 13.25 -15.25 28.01
C ARG A 222 12.56 -15.93 26.82
N HIS A 223 12.02 -15.17 25.86
CA HIS A 223 11.41 -15.71 24.66
C HIS A 223 12.44 -16.06 23.56
N GLY A 224 13.75 -15.98 23.84
CA GLY A 224 14.80 -16.53 22.97
C GLY A 224 14.78 -15.97 21.54
N ALA A 225 14.60 -16.85 20.55
CA ALA A 225 14.54 -16.49 19.13
C ALA A 225 13.47 -15.43 18.81
N LEU A 226 12.31 -15.50 19.49
CA LEU A 226 11.24 -14.52 19.29
C LEU A 226 11.66 -13.12 19.75
N TYR A 227 12.50 -13.01 20.79
CA TYR A 227 13.06 -11.72 21.20
C TYR A 227 14.05 -11.16 20.17
N LYS A 228 14.85 -12.02 19.53
CA LYS A 228 15.72 -11.60 18.42
C LYS A 228 14.86 -11.06 17.27
N ALA A 229 13.86 -11.82 16.84
CA ALA A 229 12.93 -11.39 15.81
C ALA A 229 12.20 -10.09 16.16
N ALA A 230 11.74 -9.92 17.42
CA ALA A 230 11.07 -8.68 17.84
C ALA A 230 11.98 -7.44 17.75
N ARG A 231 13.29 -7.59 18.00
CA ARG A 231 14.25 -6.48 17.84
C ARG A 231 14.48 -6.10 16.38
N ASP A 232 14.37 -7.07 15.49
CA ASP A 232 14.60 -6.90 14.05
C ASP A 232 13.29 -6.52 13.32
N ALA A 233 12.14 -6.71 13.96
CA ALA A 233 10.83 -6.34 13.44
C ALA A 233 10.74 -4.84 13.13
N LYS A 234 10.01 -4.55 12.06
CA LYS A 234 9.76 -3.21 11.54
C LYS A 234 8.29 -2.87 11.60
N TRP A 235 8.01 -1.59 11.49
CA TRP A 235 6.66 -1.08 11.35
C TRP A 235 6.06 -1.58 10.04
N GLY A 236 4.97 -2.33 10.11
CA GLY A 236 4.35 -2.97 8.95
C GLY A 236 4.66 -4.46 8.82
N ASP A 237 5.55 -5.04 9.63
CA ASP A 237 5.86 -6.47 9.54
C ASP A 237 4.69 -7.35 10.00
N ALA A 238 4.63 -8.56 9.44
CA ALA A 238 3.79 -9.63 9.96
C ALA A 238 4.33 -10.09 11.32
N TRP A 239 3.42 -10.46 12.23
CA TRP A 239 3.80 -10.93 13.56
C TRP A 239 2.91 -12.10 14.03
N PRO A 240 3.44 -13.11 14.73
CA PRO A 240 4.87 -13.44 14.80
C PRO A 240 5.44 -13.66 13.39
N PRO A 241 6.78 -13.60 13.20
CA PRO A 241 7.38 -14.02 11.94
C PRO A 241 6.95 -15.45 11.62
N GLY A 242 6.80 -15.77 10.33
CA GLY A 242 6.58 -17.14 9.89
C GLY A 242 7.73 -18.04 10.33
N GLU A 243 7.46 -19.34 10.50
CA GLU A 243 8.51 -20.34 10.55
C GLU A 243 9.03 -20.48 9.10
N ASP A 244 10.25 -20.00 8.85
CA ASP A 244 10.95 -20.22 7.57
C ASP A 244 11.26 -21.72 7.37
#